data_AF-A0A961A428-F1
#
_entry.id   AF-A0A961A428-F1
#
_cell.length_a   1.000
_cell.length_b   1.000
_cell.length_c   1.000
_cell.angle_alpha   90.00
_cell.angle_beta   90.00
_cell.angle_gamma   90.00
#
_symmetry.space_group_name_H-M   'P 1'
#
loop_
_entity.id
_entity.type
_entity.pdbx_description
1 polymer ?
#
loop_
_entity_poly.entity_id
_entity_poly.type
_entity_poly.pdbx_seq_one_letter_code
_entity_poly.pdbx_strand_id
1 'polypeptide(L)' 'MSERFKGPELLEDYNYAVFAAEGFEPLMRFEQSPPPGSLLEDFQLTLLATGESVSMQEVCRKHLLTVFEFGSIT' A
#
# COMPACT_ATOMS: atom_id res chain seq x y z
N MET A 1 -15.08 0.13 -12.28
CA MET A 1 -15.00 -0.28 -10.85
C MET A 1 -16.36 -0.79 -10.46
N SER A 2 -16.47 -2.07 -10.10
CA SER A 2 -17.73 -2.68 -9.63
C SER A 2 -18.13 -2.04 -8.30
N GLU A 3 -19.43 -1.77 -8.12
CA GLU A 3 -20.04 -1.10 -6.96
C GLU A 3 -19.90 -1.87 -5.63
N ARG A 4 -19.12 -2.95 -5.59
CA ARG A 4 -19.10 -3.93 -4.50
C ARG A 4 -18.26 -3.55 -3.28
N PHE A 5 -17.59 -2.39 -3.29
CA PHE A 5 -16.58 -2.04 -2.27
C PHE A 5 -16.86 -0.70 -1.60
N LYS A 6 -18.08 -0.50 -1.07
CA LYS A 6 -18.42 0.68 -0.26
C LYS A 6 -19.23 0.28 0.97
N GLY A 7 -18.61 0.26 2.14
CA GLY A 7 -19.30 0.07 3.41
C GLY A 7 -18.48 -0.61 4.50
N PRO A 8 -19.05 -0.80 5.71
CA PRO A 8 -18.44 -1.54 6.82
C PRO A 8 -18.11 -3.01 6.47
N GLU A 9 -18.73 -3.57 5.44
CA GLU A 9 -18.40 -4.91 4.89
C GLU A 9 -16.95 -5.00 4.41
N LEU A 10 -16.36 -3.90 3.92
CA LEU A 10 -14.95 -3.88 3.53
C LEU A 10 -14.01 -4.12 4.72
N LEU A 11 -14.38 -3.64 5.92
CA LEU A 11 -13.58 -3.79 7.14
C LEU A 11 -13.68 -5.22 7.70
N GLU A 12 -14.80 -5.91 7.49
CA GLU A 12 -14.93 -7.33 7.84
C GLU A 12 -14.06 -8.21 6.93
N ASP A 13 -13.99 -7.90 5.64
CA ASP A 13 -13.11 -8.59 4.68
C ASP A 13 -11.62 -8.22 4.86
N TYR A 14 -11.31 -7.03 5.39
CA TYR A 14 -9.94 -6.57 5.68
C TYR A 14 -9.40 -7.04 7.05
N ASN A 15 -9.94 -8.13 7.60
CA ASN A 15 -9.45 -8.70 8.85
C ASN A 15 -8.45 -9.84 8.57
N TYR A 16 -7.16 -9.49 8.46
CA TYR A 16 -6.06 -10.44 8.28
C TYR A 16 -5.72 -11.26 9.54
N ALA A 17 -6.72 -11.82 10.21
CA ALA A 17 -6.48 -12.78 11.29
C ALA A 17 -5.70 -14.02 10.79
N VAL A 18 -5.86 -14.35 9.50
CA VAL A 18 -5.12 -15.41 8.81
C VAL A 18 -4.68 -14.91 7.44
N PHE A 19 -3.41 -15.06 7.10
CA PHE A 19 -2.88 -14.74 5.77
C PHE A 19 -3.20 -15.88 4.79
N ALA A 20 -4.42 -15.86 4.25
CA ALA A 20 -4.91 -16.82 3.26
C ALA A 20 -5.20 -16.11 1.93
N ALA A 21 -4.95 -16.78 0.81
CA ALA A 21 -5.09 -16.24 -0.55
C ALA A 21 -6.48 -15.65 -0.78
N GLU A 22 -7.52 -16.32 -0.27
CA GLU A 22 -8.92 -15.93 -0.41
C GLU A 22 -9.22 -14.56 0.21
N GLY A 23 -8.44 -14.15 1.22
CA GLY A 23 -8.60 -12.86 1.90
C GLY A 23 -7.90 -11.71 1.16
N PHE A 24 -6.68 -11.91 0.65
CA PHE A 24 -5.90 -10.82 0.06
C PHE A 24 -5.99 -10.75 -1.47
N GLU A 25 -6.12 -11.87 -2.19
CA GLU A 25 -6.09 -11.89 -3.66
C GLU A 25 -7.19 -11.03 -4.31
N PRO A 26 -8.45 -10.99 -3.81
CA PRO A 26 -9.47 -10.12 -4.40
C PRO A 26 -9.20 -8.62 -4.20
N LEU A 27 -8.41 -8.27 -3.18
CA LEU A 27 -8.12 -6.90 -2.78
C LEU A 27 -6.83 -6.38 -3.45
N MET A 28 -5.90 -7.29 -3.73
CA MET A 28 -4.63 -6.98 -4.38
C MET A 28 -4.78 -6.95 -5.90
N ARG A 29 -4.18 -5.94 -6.53
CA ARG A 29 -4.15 -5.81 -8.00
C ARG A 29 -2.73 -6.03 -8.49
N PHE A 30 -2.23 -7.25 -8.31
CA PHE A 30 -0.84 -7.59 -8.63
C PHE A 30 -0.49 -7.31 -10.10
N GLU A 31 -1.44 -7.49 -11.00
CA GLU A 31 -1.29 -7.23 -12.44
C GLU A 31 -1.13 -5.75 -12.78
N GLN A 32 -1.51 -4.85 -11.86
CA GLN A 32 -1.33 -3.40 -11.98
C GLN A 32 -0.03 -2.92 -11.33
N SER A 33 0.74 -3.82 -10.71
CA SER A 33 2.01 -3.46 -10.09
C SER A 33 3.07 -3.14 -11.16
N PRO A 34 3.94 -2.13 -10.94
CA PRO A 34 5.05 -1.85 -11.85
C PRO A 34 5.94 -3.09 -12.02
N PRO A 35 6.39 -3.41 -13.25
CA PRO A 35 7.29 -4.54 -13.45
C PRO A 35 8.65 -4.30 -12.76
N PRO A 36 9.34 -5.36 -12.32
CA PRO A 36 10.67 -5.22 -11.71
C PRO A 36 11.65 -4.44 -12.58
N GLY A 37 12.43 -3.55 -11.96
CA GLY A 37 13.38 -2.67 -12.66
C GLY A 37 12.76 -1.40 -13.24
N SER A 38 11.43 -1.24 -13.16
CA SER A 38 10.77 0.03 -13.51
C SER A 38 11.10 1.11 -12.49
N LEU A 39 11.07 2.36 -12.94
CA LEU A 39 11.12 3.50 -12.03
C LEU A 39 9.82 3.55 -11.21
N LEU A 40 9.96 3.77 -9.91
CA LEU A 40 8.84 3.96 -9.03
C LEU A 40 8.24 5.36 -9.25
N GLU A 41 6.93 5.43 -9.48
CA GLU A 41 6.22 6.70 -9.57
C GLU A 41 6.28 7.44 -8.22
N ASP A 42 6.38 8.77 -8.27
CA ASP A 42 6.40 9.54 -7.03
C ASP A 42 5.00 9.64 -6.41
N PHE A 43 4.94 9.55 -5.09
CA PHE A 43 3.72 9.76 -4.33
C PHE A 43 4.04 10.38 -2.96
N GLN A 44 3.01 10.99 -2.36
CA GLN A 44 3.14 11.65 -1.07
C GLN A 44 2.99 10.65 0.07
N LEU A 45 3.90 10.73 1.03
CA LEU A 45 3.90 9.99 2.28
C LEU A 45 3.58 10.96 3.42
N THR A 46 2.80 10.51 4.40
CA THR A 46 2.58 11.27 5.63
C THR A 46 3.50 10.74 6.73
N LEU A 47 4.34 11.60 7.29
CA LEU A 47 5.19 11.26 8.42
C LEU A 47 4.35 11.14 9.69
N LEU A 48 4.30 9.96 10.31
CA LEU A 48 3.46 9.71 11.49
C LEU A 48 3.81 10.59 12.69
N ALA A 49 5.08 10.94 12.87
CA ALA A 49 5.54 11.72 14.00
C ALA A 49 5.15 13.20 13.93
N THR A 50 5.05 13.77 12.71
CA THR A 50 4.86 15.21 12.50
C THR A 50 3.57 15.56 11.76
N GLY A 51 2.96 14.60 11.08
CA GLY A 51 1.85 14.81 10.15
C GLY A 51 2.25 15.50 8.84
N GLU A 52 3.54 15.73 8.61
CA GLU A 52 4.03 16.39 7.40
C GLU A 52 3.97 15.48 6.18
N SER A 53 3.73 16.07 5.02
CA SER A 53 3.77 15.39 3.72
C SER A 53 5.19 15.42 3.16
N VAL A 54 5.72 14.27 2.75
CA VAL A 54 7.02 14.14 2.09
C VAL A 54 6.91 13.32 0.81
N SER A 55 7.70 13.68 -0.20
CA SER A 55 7.82 12.88 -1.43
C SER A 55 8.54 11.57 -1.15
N MET A 56 7.99 10.46 -1.67
CA MET A 56 8.64 9.16 -1.63
C MET A 56 10.03 9.20 -2.29
N GLN A 57 10.15 9.89 -3.44
CA GLN A 57 11.46 10.02 -4.10
C GLN A 57 12.48 10.78 -3.25
N GLU A 58 12.06 11.77 -2.45
CA GLU A 58 12.96 12.45 -1.52
C GLU A 58 13.50 11.48 -0.47
N VAL A 59 12.66 10.58 0.05
CA VAL A 59 13.08 9.52 0.99
C VAL A 59 14.09 8.59 0.30
N CYS A 60 13.77 8.08 -0.89
CA CYS A 60 14.66 7.18 -1.62
C CYS A 60 16.04 7.80 -1.91
N ARG A 61 16.10 9.09 -2.27
CA ARG A 61 17.38 9.78 -2.57
C ARG A 61 18.32 9.88 -1.37
N LYS A 62 17.80 9.77 -0.14
CA LYS A 62 18.60 9.86 1.10
C LYS A 62 19.28 8.53 1.45
N HIS A 63 18.98 7.44 0.75
CA HIS A 63 19.44 6.10 1.08
C HIS A 63 19.98 5.36 -0.16
N LEU A 64 20.90 4.41 0.08
CA LEU A 64 21.42 3.54 -0.99
C LEU A 64 20.36 2.51 -1.44
N LEU A 65 19.53 2.06 -0.50
CA LEU A 65 18.44 1.12 -0.72
C LEU A 65 17.27 1.54 0.17
N THR A 66 16.07 1.49 -0.37
CA THR A 66 14.82 1.73 0.37
C THR A 66 13.90 0.53 0.18
N VAL A 67 13.39 -0.01 1.30
CA VAL A 67 12.41 -1.09 1.31
C VAL A 67 11.09 -0.50 1.80
N PHE A 68 10.02 -0.71 1.04
CA PHE A 68 8.68 -0.30 1.41
C PHE A 68 7.89 -1.50 1.92
N GLU A 69 7.35 -1.37 3.13
CA GLU A 69 6.42 -2.32 3.71
C GLU A 69 5.06 -1.63 3.84
N PHE A 70 4.02 -2.23 3.28
CA PHE A 70 2.66 -1.72 3.37
C PHE A 70 1.89 -2.56 4.37
N GLY A 71 1.28 -1.89 5.35
CA GLY A 71 0.42 -2.51 6.36
C GLY A 71 -0.66 -1.52 6.79
N SER A 72 -1.72 -2.04 7.41
CA SER A 72 -2.71 -1.22 8.09
C SER A 72 -2.38 -1.13 9.58
N ILE A 73 -2.64 0.04 10.16
CA ILE A 73 -2.70 0.19 11.61
C ILE A 73 -4.19 0.05 11.95
N THR A 74 -4.53 -0.98 12.72
CA THR A 74 -5.87 -1.15 13.31
C THR A 74 -5.99 -0.42 14.63
#